data_AF-A0A8I1RVP0-F1
#
_entry.id   AF-A0A8I1RVP0-F1
#
_cell.length_a   1.000
_cell.length_b   1.000
_cell.length_c   1.000
_cell.angle_alpha   90.00
_cell.angle_beta   90.00
_cell.angle_gamma   90.00
#
_symmetry.space_group_name_H-M   'P 1'
#
loop_
_entity.id
_entity.type
_entity.pdbx_description
1 polymer ?
#
loop_
_entity_poly.entity_id
_entity_poly.type
_entity_poly.pdbx_seq_one_letter_code
_entity_poly.pdbx_strand_id
1 'polypeptide(L)'
;MDWANVAKQVIGLGAPILGTALGGPLGGAAARVLAEALGADATPEAVGKALETSSADRIAQAENTWAEAIRAEAEAVRGSVAETQATIRAEIGSESFLLRLWRPFYALELMAECGSLWAVLIYGFWIGDMKTINALIGATGLLVSYWGFRFGVLGVYVSGRTREKVCVATGQDTPGVLDTLVKALTGKGAKPVTVTKK
;
A
#
# COMPACT_ATOMS: atom_id res chain seq x y z
N MET A 1 29.28 8.81 -9.03
CA MET A 1 28.74 7.48 -9.46
C MET A 1 27.32 7.36 -8.94
N ASP A 2 26.36 6.82 -9.71
CA ASP A 2 24.99 6.59 -9.21
C ASP A 2 24.85 5.23 -8.52
N TRP A 3 24.02 5.17 -7.46
CA TRP A 3 23.67 3.94 -6.74
C TRP A 3 23.14 2.84 -7.67
N ALA A 4 22.49 3.21 -8.78
CA ALA A 4 22.01 2.27 -9.79
C ALA A 4 23.16 1.51 -10.49
N ASN A 5 24.34 2.12 -10.65
CA ASN A 5 25.50 1.47 -11.25
C ASN A 5 26.21 0.56 -10.24
N VAL A 6 26.32 1.01 -8.99
CA VAL A 6 26.83 0.20 -7.87
C VAL A 6 25.95 -1.03 -7.66
N ALA A 7 24.63 -0.86 -7.68
CA ALA A 7 23.65 -1.95 -7.60
C ALA A 7 23.87 -3.01 -8.70
N LYS A 8 24.05 -2.59 -9.96
CA LYS A 8 24.31 -3.53 -11.07
C LYS A 8 25.63 -4.30 -10.90
N GLN A 9 26.67 -3.65 -10.38
CA GLN A 9 27.96 -4.30 -10.09
C GLN A 9 27.80 -5.32 -8.96
N VAL A 10 27.12 -4.97 -7.88
CA VAL A 10 26.86 -5.86 -6.73
C VAL A 10 26.01 -7.08 -7.15
N ILE A 11 25.01 -6.89 -8.02
CA ILE A 11 24.24 -8.00 -8.61
C ILE A 11 25.14 -8.88 -9.47
N GLY A 12 26.00 -8.28 -10.31
CA GLY A 12 26.93 -8.99 -11.17
C GLY A 12 28.00 -9.78 -10.41
N LEU A 13 28.33 -9.35 -9.18
CA LEU A 13 29.28 -10.01 -8.28
C LEU A 13 28.64 -11.10 -7.39
N GLY A 14 27.34 -11.35 -7.55
CA GLY A 14 26.65 -12.47 -6.89
C GLY A 14 25.87 -12.12 -5.62
N ALA A 15 25.63 -10.83 -5.35
CA ALA A 15 24.81 -10.35 -4.23
C ALA A 15 23.49 -9.70 -4.70
N PRO A 16 22.51 -10.49 -5.17
CA PRO A 16 21.28 -9.98 -5.76
C PRO A 16 20.33 -9.29 -4.75
N ILE A 17 20.29 -9.73 -3.48
CA ILE A 17 19.39 -9.16 -2.46
C ILE A 17 19.89 -7.77 -2.03
N LEU A 18 21.19 -7.63 -1.79
CA LEU A 18 21.82 -6.32 -1.56
C LEU A 18 21.70 -5.43 -2.78
N GLY A 19 21.98 -5.95 -3.97
CA GLY A 19 21.92 -5.18 -5.20
C GLY A 19 20.52 -4.63 -5.52
N THR A 20 19.47 -5.43 -5.27
CA THR A 20 18.08 -4.98 -5.41
C THR A 20 17.69 -3.98 -4.33
N ALA A 21 18.18 -4.16 -3.10
CA ALA A 21 17.95 -3.20 -2.03
C ALA A 21 18.63 -1.84 -2.30
N LEU A 22 19.87 -1.84 -2.81
CA LEU A 22 20.62 -0.64 -3.23
C LEU A 22 19.91 0.16 -4.32
N GLY A 23 19.23 -0.53 -5.24
CA GLY A 23 18.42 0.09 -6.30
C GLY A 23 16.98 0.45 -5.89
N GLY A 24 16.57 0.11 -4.66
CA GLY A 24 15.21 0.25 -4.16
C GLY A 24 15.07 1.29 -3.03
N PRO A 25 13.87 1.41 -2.43
CA PRO A 25 13.61 2.35 -1.34
C PRO A 25 14.43 2.05 -0.06
N LEU A 26 14.98 0.85 0.05
CA LEU A 26 15.87 0.42 1.14
C LEU A 26 17.35 0.71 0.85
N GLY A 27 17.67 1.42 -0.23
CA GLY A 27 19.04 1.57 -0.72
C GLY A 27 19.98 2.25 0.27
N GLY A 28 19.49 3.16 1.11
CA GLY A 28 20.29 3.80 2.15
C GLY A 28 20.73 2.85 3.27
N ALA A 29 19.90 1.85 3.61
CA ALA A 29 20.25 0.85 4.63
C ALA A 29 21.18 -0.22 4.06
N ALA A 30 20.90 -0.70 2.84
CA ALA A 30 21.77 -1.65 2.14
C ALA A 30 23.16 -1.05 1.85
N ALA A 31 23.22 0.25 1.53
CA ALA A 31 24.47 0.99 1.34
C ALA A 31 25.35 1.01 2.58
N ARG A 32 24.77 1.13 3.78
CA ARG A 32 25.52 1.12 5.04
C ARG A 32 26.10 -0.24 5.35
N VAL A 33 25.31 -1.31 5.19
CA VAL A 33 25.78 -2.69 5.39
C VAL A 33 26.90 -3.05 4.41
N LEU A 34 26.77 -2.63 3.15
CA LEU A 34 27.82 -2.83 2.16
C LEU A 34 29.08 -2.00 2.47
N ALA A 35 28.92 -0.74 2.89
CA ALA A 35 30.03 0.14 3.27
C ALA A 35 30.80 -0.40 4.49
N GLU A 36 30.11 -0.91 5.50
CA GLU A 36 30.70 -1.56 6.67
C GLU A 36 31.48 -2.82 6.31
N ALA A 37 30.94 -3.68 5.43
CA ALA A 37 31.63 -4.88 4.97
C ALA A 37 32.89 -4.57 4.13
N LEU A 38 32.88 -3.42 3.44
CA LEU A 38 33.99 -2.96 2.60
C LEU A 38 34.96 -2.03 3.34
N GLY A 39 34.63 -1.57 4.55
CA GLY A 39 35.44 -0.62 5.32
C GLY A 39 35.54 0.77 4.67
N ALA A 40 34.51 1.17 3.91
CA ALA A 40 34.46 2.42 3.18
C ALA A 40 33.33 3.33 3.70
N ASP A 41 33.35 4.60 3.32
CA ASP A 41 32.21 5.49 3.58
C ASP A 41 30.99 5.07 2.76
N ALA A 42 29.78 5.25 3.32
CA ALA A 42 28.50 4.94 2.68
C ALA A 42 28.12 5.95 1.57
N THR A 43 29.06 6.23 0.67
CA THR A 43 28.87 7.02 -0.55
C THR A 43 29.01 6.13 -1.78
N PRO A 44 28.25 6.39 -2.86
CA PRO A 44 28.32 5.57 -4.09
C PRO A 44 29.74 5.45 -4.65
N GLU A 45 30.54 6.49 -4.46
CA GLU A 45 31.88 6.63 -5.04
C GLU A 45 32.93 5.89 -4.21
N ALA A 46 32.84 5.95 -2.88
CA ALA A 46 33.73 5.19 -2.00
C ALA A 46 33.41 3.69 -2.05
N VAL A 47 32.13 3.31 -2.04
CA VAL A 47 31.69 1.92 -2.19
C VAL A 47 32.06 1.37 -3.57
N GLY A 48 31.84 2.13 -4.65
CA GLY A 48 32.21 1.72 -6.01
C GLY A 48 33.71 1.43 -6.16
N LYS A 49 34.57 2.28 -5.60
CA LYS A 49 36.03 2.04 -5.59
C LYS A 49 36.45 0.87 -4.70
N ALA A 50 35.79 0.70 -3.56
CA ALA A 50 36.06 -0.41 -2.67
C ALA A 50 35.61 -1.76 -3.27
N LEU A 51 34.55 -1.76 -4.09
CA LEU A 51 34.07 -2.94 -4.84
C LEU A 51 35.07 -3.43 -5.90
N GLU A 52 35.86 -2.55 -6.51
CA GLU A 52 36.88 -2.93 -7.50
C GLU A 52 38.06 -3.70 -6.89
N THR A 53 38.30 -3.54 -5.59
CA THR A 53 39.46 -4.10 -4.88
C THR A 53 39.08 -5.17 -3.85
N SER A 54 37.79 -5.45 -3.67
CA SER A 54 37.30 -6.41 -2.68
C SER A 54 37.13 -7.81 -3.24
N SER A 55 37.31 -8.80 -2.37
CA SER A 55 37.13 -10.22 -2.71
C SER A 55 35.63 -10.58 -2.73
N ALA A 56 35.26 -11.51 -3.61
CA ALA A 56 33.89 -12.04 -3.71
C ALA A 56 33.36 -12.57 -2.35
N ASP A 57 34.24 -13.08 -1.49
CA ASP A 57 33.90 -13.54 -0.15
C ASP A 57 33.35 -12.43 0.76
N ARG A 58 33.88 -11.20 0.67
CA ARG A 58 33.39 -10.07 1.48
C ARG A 58 32.01 -9.60 1.02
N ILE A 59 31.76 -9.67 -0.29
CA ILE A 59 30.45 -9.34 -0.87
C ILE A 59 29.40 -10.40 -0.48
N ALA A 60 29.78 -11.68 -0.48
CA ALA A 60 28.92 -12.76 0.00
C ALA A 60 28.62 -12.64 1.51
N GLN A 61 29.60 -12.22 2.31
CA GLN A 61 29.40 -11.95 3.73
C GLN A 61 28.43 -10.78 3.95
N ALA A 62 28.58 -9.69 3.21
CA ALA A 62 27.65 -8.56 3.26
C ALA A 62 26.21 -8.98 2.89
N GLU A 63 26.06 -9.81 1.86
CA GLU A 63 24.77 -10.35 1.41
C GLU A 63 24.08 -11.16 2.50
N ASN A 64 24.84 -12.02 3.19
CA ASN A 64 24.31 -12.82 4.30
C ASN A 64 23.88 -11.94 5.48
N THR A 65 24.70 -10.96 5.88
CA THR A 65 24.35 -10.01 6.95
C THR A 65 23.07 -9.23 6.62
N TRP A 66 22.93 -8.79 5.37
CA TRP A 66 21.73 -8.09 4.92
C TRP A 66 20.50 -8.99 4.87
N ALA A 67 20.65 -10.23 4.38
CA ALA A 67 19.57 -11.21 4.37
C ALA A 67 19.12 -11.59 5.78
N GLU A 68 20.05 -11.69 6.73
CA GLU A 68 19.76 -11.94 8.15
C GLU A 68 19.06 -10.74 8.80
N ALA A 69 19.51 -9.51 8.53
CA ALA A 69 18.85 -8.29 9.01
C ALA A 69 17.39 -8.20 8.53
N ILE A 70 17.14 -8.48 7.24
CA ILE A 70 15.77 -8.52 6.70
C ILE A 70 14.94 -9.62 7.36
N ARG A 71 15.52 -10.80 7.61
CA ARG A 71 14.82 -11.90 8.31
C ARG A 71 14.48 -11.51 9.75
N ALA A 72 15.40 -10.89 10.46
CA ALA A 72 15.18 -10.43 11.84
C ALA A 72 14.09 -9.35 11.91
N GLU A 73 14.10 -8.37 10.99
CA GLU A 73 13.03 -7.38 10.89
C GLU A 73 11.69 -8.03 10.52
N ALA A 74 11.69 -8.97 9.57
CA ALA A 74 10.48 -9.69 9.19
C ALA A 74 9.90 -10.50 10.37
N GLU A 75 10.74 -11.12 11.21
CA GLU A 75 10.31 -11.84 12.41
C GLU A 75 9.79 -10.89 13.50
N ALA A 76 10.44 -9.75 13.72
CA ALA A 76 9.95 -8.72 14.64
C ALA A 76 8.58 -8.16 14.21
N VAL A 77 8.39 -7.94 12.91
CA VAL A 77 7.11 -7.49 12.35
C VAL A 77 6.07 -8.60 12.38
N ARG A 78 6.45 -9.88 12.21
CA ARG A 78 5.51 -11.00 12.30
C ARG A 78 4.82 -11.09 13.66
N GLY A 79 5.53 -10.82 14.75
CA GLY A 79 4.96 -10.83 16.10
C GLY A 79 3.86 -9.79 16.27
N SER A 80 4.14 -8.53 15.92
CA SER A 80 3.17 -7.44 16.03
C SER A 80 1.99 -7.58 15.06
N VAL A 81 2.24 -8.09 13.85
CA VAL A 81 1.19 -8.40 12.85
C VAL A 81 0.29 -9.53 13.35
N ALA A 82 0.85 -10.58 13.94
CA ALA A 82 0.08 -11.71 14.46
C ALA A 82 -0.80 -11.28 15.64
N GLU A 83 -0.30 -10.48 16.57
CA GLU A 83 -1.09 -9.91 17.67
C GLU A 83 -2.19 -8.98 17.16
N THR A 84 -1.87 -8.10 16.21
CA THR A 84 -2.85 -7.20 15.58
C THR A 84 -3.93 -7.98 14.84
N GLN A 85 -3.59 -9.05 14.12
CA GLN A 85 -4.59 -9.92 13.48
C GLN A 85 -5.38 -10.76 14.49
N ALA A 86 -4.81 -11.09 15.65
CA ALA A 86 -5.53 -11.77 16.71
C ALA A 86 -6.57 -10.86 17.36
N THR A 87 -6.22 -9.60 17.64
CA THR A 87 -7.16 -8.60 18.17
C THR A 87 -8.24 -8.27 17.15
N ILE A 88 -7.89 -8.05 15.88
CA ILE A 88 -8.87 -7.80 14.81
C ILE A 88 -9.85 -8.99 14.67
N ARG A 89 -9.36 -10.24 14.69
CA ARG A 89 -10.23 -11.43 14.61
C ARG A 89 -11.12 -11.58 15.84
N ALA A 90 -10.61 -11.27 17.03
CA ALA A 90 -11.40 -11.24 18.26
C ALA A 90 -12.49 -10.15 18.21
N GLU A 91 -12.18 -8.98 17.64
CA GLU A 91 -13.14 -7.88 17.49
C GLU A 91 -14.23 -8.18 16.45
N ILE A 92 -13.89 -8.83 15.33
CA ILE A 92 -14.87 -9.25 14.29
C ILE A 92 -15.94 -10.18 14.88
N GLY A 93 -15.57 -11.06 15.82
CA GLY A 93 -16.53 -11.93 16.51
C GLY A 93 -17.44 -11.21 17.50
N SER A 94 -17.08 -9.99 17.92
CA SER A 94 -17.79 -9.22 18.95
C SER A 94 -18.70 -8.13 18.39
N GLU A 95 -18.84 -8.02 17.05
CA GLU A 95 -19.63 -6.96 16.42
C GLU A 95 -21.03 -6.86 17.05
N SER A 96 -21.23 -5.80 17.82
CA SER A 96 -22.51 -5.51 18.45
C SER A 96 -23.56 -5.26 17.36
N PHE A 97 -24.74 -5.85 17.51
CA PHE A 97 -25.87 -5.76 16.57
C PHE A 97 -26.13 -4.32 16.09
N LEU A 98 -25.94 -3.34 16.96
CA LEU A 98 -26.07 -1.91 16.67
C LEU A 98 -25.11 -1.44 15.55
N LEU A 99 -23.84 -1.84 15.58
CA LEU A 99 -22.86 -1.47 14.55
C LEU A 99 -23.17 -2.16 13.22
N ARG A 100 -23.70 -3.39 13.28
CA ARG A 100 -24.11 -4.13 12.08
C ARG A 100 -25.33 -3.50 11.40
N LEU A 101 -26.23 -2.92 12.19
CA LEU A 101 -27.46 -2.27 11.72
C LEU A 101 -27.27 -0.80 11.34
N TRP A 102 -26.31 -0.11 11.96
CA TRP A 102 -25.98 1.27 11.62
C TRP A 102 -25.48 1.42 10.19
N ARG A 103 -24.72 0.46 9.67
CA ARG A 103 -24.19 0.45 8.29
C ARG A 103 -25.31 0.50 7.23
N PRO A 104 -26.31 -0.41 7.21
CA PRO A 104 -27.42 -0.32 6.26
C PRO A 104 -28.31 0.90 6.53
N PHE A 105 -28.44 1.34 7.78
CA PHE A 105 -29.19 2.57 8.10
C PHE A 105 -28.56 3.80 7.45
N TYR A 106 -27.23 3.95 7.52
CA TYR A 106 -26.50 5.04 6.86
C TYR A 106 -26.65 5.02 5.33
N ALA A 107 -26.69 3.82 4.72
CA ALA A 107 -26.94 3.70 3.29
C ALA A 107 -28.37 4.11 2.90
N LEU A 108 -29.37 3.72 3.71
CA LEU A 108 -30.77 4.09 3.49
C LEU A 108 -31.00 5.59 3.70
N GLU A 109 -30.38 6.17 4.71
CA GLU A 109 -30.36 7.62 4.97
C GLU A 109 -29.83 8.37 3.74
N LEU A 110 -28.68 7.94 3.20
CA LEU A 110 -28.07 8.59 2.03
C LEU A 110 -28.94 8.47 0.77
N MET A 111 -29.59 7.33 0.58
CA MET A 111 -30.57 7.13 -0.51
C MET A 111 -31.78 8.05 -0.35
N ALA A 112 -32.29 8.20 0.88
CA ALA A 112 -33.41 9.09 1.18
C ALA A 112 -33.04 10.56 0.92
N GLU A 113 -31.83 10.99 1.30
CA GLU A 113 -31.32 12.34 0.99
C GLU A 113 -31.15 12.59 -0.51
N CYS A 114 -30.68 11.60 -1.26
CA CYS A 114 -30.56 11.71 -2.72
C CYS A 114 -31.94 11.87 -3.33
N GLY A 115 -32.88 11.02 -2.91
CA GLY A 115 -34.27 11.04 -3.37
C GLY A 115 -34.97 12.35 -3.03
N SER A 116 -34.75 12.88 -1.82
CA SER A 116 -35.37 14.14 -1.39
C SER A 116 -34.84 15.35 -2.17
N LEU A 117 -33.52 15.42 -2.41
CA LEU A 117 -32.92 16.49 -3.22
C LEU A 117 -33.47 16.46 -4.66
N TRP A 118 -33.55 15.28 -5.27
CA TRP A 118 -34.11 15.13 -6.62
C TRP A 118 -35.61 15.46 -6.66
N ALA A 119 -36.37 15.07 -5.64
CA ALA A 119 -37.79 15.42 -5.55
C ALA A 119 -38.00 16.94 -5.47
N VAL A 120 -37.19 17.65 -4.67
CA VAL A 120 -37.23 19.12 -4.58
C VAL A 120 -36.87 19.77 -5.91
N LEU A 121 -35.85 19.28 -6.61
CA LEU A 121 -35.46 19.79 -7.93
C LEU A 121 -36.58 19.61 -8.95
N ILE A 122 -37.13 18.40 -9.08
CA ILE A 122 -38.20 18.09 -10.03
C ILE A 122 -39.45 18.93 -9.72
N TYR A 123 -39.80 19.06 -8.44
CA TYR A 123 -40.93 19.88 -8.00
C TYR A 123 -40.72 21.37 -8.30
N GLY A 124 -39.52 21.90 -8.05
CA GLY A 124 -39.14 23.28 -8.35
C GLY A 124 -39.19 23.58 -9.85
N PHE A 125 -38.75 22.65 -10.70
CA PHE A 125 -38.88 22.77 -12.16
C PHE A 125 -40.33 22.74 -12.63
N TRP A 126 -41.17 21.89 -12.01
CA TRP A 126 -42.58 21.83 -12.35
C TRP A 126 -43.28 23.17 -12.08
N ILE A 127 -43.06 23.75 -10.91
CA ILE A 127 -43.72 24.99 -10.48
C ILE A 127 -43.06 26.25 -11.07
N GLY A 128 -41.88 26.10 -11.69
CA GLY A 128 -41.14 27.23 -12.24
C GLY A 128 -40.53 28.13 -11.17
N ASP A 129 -40.22 27.58 -9.99
CA ASP A 129 -39.61 28.35 -8.89
C ASP A 129 -38.10 28.57 -9.13
N MET A 130 -37.82 29.62 -9.91
CA MET A 130 -36.45 30.03 -10.22
C MET A 130 -35.65 30.46 -8.98
N LYS A 131 -36.29 30.84 -7.86
CA LYS A 131 -35.58 31.24 -6.64
C LYS A 131 -34.91 30.03 -6.00
N THR A 132 -35.65 28.93 -5.85
CA THR A 132 -35.12 27.68 -5.28
C THR A 132 -34.05 27.07 -6.20
N ILE A 133 -34.26 27.10 -7.52
CA ILE A 133 -33.28 26.61 -8.49
C ILE A 133 -31.96 27.41 -8.41
N ASN A 134 -32.03 28.75 -8.42
CA ASN A 134 -30.84 29.60 -8.34
C ASN A 134 -30.11 29.46 -6.99
N ALA A 135 -30.84 29.25 -5.89
CA ALA A 135 -30.23 28.98 -4.58
C ALA A 135 -29.46 27.66 -4.56
N LEU A 136 -30.00 26.60 -5.19
CA LEU A 136 -29.32 25.31 -5.32
C LEU A 136 -28.08 25.40 -6.21
N ILE A 137 -28.17 26.15 -7.31
CA ILE A 137 -27.02 26.43 -8.18
C ILE A 137 -25.90 27.13 -7.39
N GLY A 138 -26.25 28.17 -6.62
CA GLY A 138 -25.29 28.88 -5.76
C GLY A 138 -24.68 27.98 -4.66
N ALA A 139 -25.44 27.00 -4.18
CA ALA A 139 -24.98 26.04 -3.17
C ALA A 139 -24.24 24.82 -3.75
N THR A 140 -24.06 24.71 -5.08
CA THR A 140 -23.49 23.51 -5.74
C THR A 140 -22.14 23.10 -5.15
N GLY A 141 -21.24 24.06 -4.86
CA GLY A 141 -19.93 23.74 -4.28
C GLY A 141 -20.01 23.09 -2.90
N LEU A 142 -20.94 23.57 -2.05
CA LEU A 142 -21.19 22.99 -0.73
C LEU A 142 -21.85 21.61 -0.86
N LEU A 143 -22.82 21.48 -1.77
CA LEU A 143 -23.49 20.20 -2.04
C LEU A 143 -22.51 19.14 -2.54
N VAL A 144 -21.66 19.45 -3.53
CA VAL A 144 -20.65 18.52 -4.04
C VAL A 144 -19.68 18.10 -2.94
N SER A 145 -19.26 19.02 -2.08
CA SER A 145 -18.34 18.72 -0.97
C SER A 145 -18.99 17.81 0.07
N TYR A 146 -20.22 18.14 0.48
CA TYR A 146 -21.03 17.35 1.42
C TYR A 146 -21.26 15.93 0.90
N TRP A 147 -21.75 15.81 -0.34
CA TRP A 147 -22.03 14.53 -0.98
C TRP A 147 -20.76 13.72 -1.24
N GLY A 148 -19.68 14.38 -1.66
CA GLY A 148 -18.37 13.74 -1.85
C GLY A 148 -17.85 13.09 -0.57
N PHE A 149 -17.95 13.78 0.57
CA PHE A 149 -17.59 13.21 1.86
C PHE A 149 -18.51 12.05 2.27
N ARG A 150 -19.84 12.25 2.17
CA ARG A 150 -20.84 11.22 2.53
C ARG A 150 -20.67 9.93 1.72
N PHE A 151 -20.50 10.04 0.40
CA PHE A 151 -20.24 8.89 -0.48
C PHE A 151 -18.86 8.27 -0.26
N GLY A 152 -17.84 9.08 0.06
CA GLY A 152 -16.52 8.57 0.43
C GLY A 152 -16.58 7.65 1.66
N VAL A 153 -17.30 8.07 2.70
CA VAL A 153 -17.56 7.26 3.91
C VAL A 153 -18.30 5.97 3.56
N LEU A 154 -19.37 6.04 2.74
CA LEU A 154 -20.08 4.84 2.28
C LEU A 154 -19.17 3.89 1.48
N GLY A 155 -18.30 4.42 0.63
CA GLY A 155 -17.33 3.66 -0.15
C GLY A 155 -16.37 2.87 0.73
N VAL A 156 -15.85 3.48 1.80
CA VAL A 156 -15.04 2.78 2.81
C VAL A 156 -15.83 1.66 3.47
N TYR A 157 -17.10 1.91 3.84
CA TYR A 157 -17.94 0.89 4.47
C TYR A 157 -18.25 -0.31 3.57
N VAL A 158 -18.60 -0.07 2.30
CA VAL A 158 -18.89 -1.14 1.33
C VAL A 158 -17.63 -1.94 1.00
N SER A 159 -16.50 -1.25 0.82
CA SER A 159 -15.20 -1.88 0.58
C SER A 159 -14.78 -2.74 1.76
N GLY A 160 -14.88 -2.23 2.99
CA GLY A 160 -14.58 -2.98 4.21
C GLY A 160 -15.39 -4.29 4.33
N ARG A 161 -16.71 -4.23 4.10
CA ARG A 161 -17.58 -5.42 4.16
C ARG A 161 -17.29 -6.43 3.06
N THR A 162 -16.94 -5.94 1.88
CA THR A 162 -16.58 -6.82 0.75
C THR A 162 -15.29 -7.58 1.08
N ARG A 163 -14.29 -6.89 1.63
CA ARG A 163 -13.03 -7.50 2.06
C ARG A 163 -13.23 -8.50 3.19
N GLU A 164 -14.08 -8.18 4.17
CA GLU A 164 -14.44 -9.09 5.26
C GLU A 164 -15.09 -10.38 4.75
N LYS A 165 -16.09 -10.26 3.86
CA LYS A 165 -16.76 -11.43 3.26
C LYS A 165 -15.81 -12.27 2.41
N VAL A 166 -14.93 -11.62 1.63
CA VAL A 166 -13.94 -12.33 0.82
C VAL A 166 -12.93 -13.04 1.71
N CYS A 167 -12.42 -12.39 2.76
CA CYS A 167 -11.50 -13.02 3.72
C CYS A 167 -12.12 -14.24 4.40
N VAL A 168 -13.39 -14.17 4.80
CA VAL A 168 -14.13 -15.30 5.37
C VAL A 168 -14.34 -16.42 4.34
N ALA A 169 -14.57 -16.08 3.06
CA ALA A 169 -14.84 -17.07 2.00
C ALA A 169 -13.57 -17.73 1.44
N THR A 170 -12.44 -17.02 1.38
CA THR A 170 -11.20 -17.51 0.73
C THR A 170 -10.05 -17.76 1.70
N GLY A 171 -10.17 -17.37 2.98
CA GLY A 171 -9.12 -17.54 3.99
C GLY A 171 -7.85 -16.71 3.74
N GLN A 172 -7.88 -15.80 2.76
CA GLN A 172 -6.78 -14.89 2.44
C GLN A 172 -7.17 -13.44 2.74
N ASP A 173 -6.31 -12.74 3.48
CA ASP A 173 -6.40 -11.28 3.62
C ASP A 173 -6.22 -10.65 2.23
N THR A 174 -7.28 -10.03 1.71
CA THR A 174 -7.27 -9.50 0.35
C THR A 174 -6.25 -8.37 0.24
N PRO A 175 -5.34 -8.41 -0.76
CA PRO A 175 -4.43 -7.31 -1.07
C PRO A 175 -5.17 -5.98 -1.06
N GLY A 176 -4.70 -5.02 -0.26
CA GLY A 176 -5.24 -3.67 -0.30
C GLY A 176 -5.05 -3.04 -1.69
N VAL A 177 -5.82 -2.00 -1.99
CA VAL A 177 -5.59 -1.19 -3.20
C VAL A 177 -4.15 -0.68 -3.24
N LEU A 178 -3.59 -0.34 -2.07
CA LEU A 178 -2.17 0.00 -1.88
C LEU A 178 -1.24 -1.17 -2.18
N ASP A 179 -1.56 -2.40 -1.76
CA ASP A 179 -0.74 -3.59 -2.04
C ASP A 179 -0.78 -3.93 -3.55
N THR A 180 -1.91 -3.68 -4.20
CA THR A 180 -2.06 -3.82 -5.65
C THR A 180 -1.29 -2.74 -6.39
N LEU A 181 -1.27 -1.51 -5.86
CA LEU A 181 -0.50 -0.40 -6.39
C LEU A 181 1.00 -0.66 -6.24
N VAL A 182 1.44 -1.12 -5.07
CA VAL A 182 2.83 -1.52 -4.80
C VAL A 182 3.23 -2.66 -5.72
N LYS A 183 2.40 -3.71 -5.86
CA LYS A 183 2.63 -4.82 -6.81
C LYS A 183 2.70 -4.34 -8.26
N ALA A 184 1.87 -3.39 -8.66
CA ALA A 184 1.89 -2.80 -10.00
C ALA A 184 3.16 -1.96 -10.24
N LEU A 185 3.68 -1.30 -9.20
CA LEU A 185 4.92 -0.53 -9.26
C LEU A 185 6.16 -1.45 -9.26
N THR A 186 6.15 -2.54 -8.49
CA THR A 186 7.24 -3.54 -8.46
C THR A 186 7.21 -4.51 -9.65
N GLY A 187 6.04 -4.73 -10.26
CA GLY A 187 5.83 -5.69 -11.35
C GLY A 187 6.32 -5.23 -12.73
N LYS A 188 6.80 -3.98 -12.88
CA LYS A 188 7.25 -3.45 -14.18
C LYS A 188 8.74 -3.67 -14.49
N GLY A 189 9.48 -4.42 -13.66
CA GLY A 189 10.94 -4.59 -13.79
C GLY A 189 11.50 -5.99 -14.01
N ALA A 190 10.72 -7.07 -13.89
CA ALA A 190 11.28 -8.44 -13.93
C ALA A 190 10.77 -9.23 -15.15
N LYS A 191 11.58 -9.28 -16.22
CA LYS A 191 11.42 -10.33 -17.25
C LYS A 191 11.86 -11.67 -16.65
N PRO A 192 11.06 -12.74 -16.77
CA PRO A 192 11.45 -14.06 -16.30
C PRO A 192 12.54 -14.63 -17.21
N VAL A 193 13.70 -14.96 -16.63
CA VAL A 193 14.72 -15.78 -17.29
C VAL A 193 14.23 -17.23 -17.27
N THR A 194 13.83 -17.72 -18.42
CA THR A 194 13.52 -19.14 -18.67
C THR A 194 14.79 -19.97 -18.48
N VAL A 195 14.85 -20.71 -17.38
CA VAL A 195 15.86 -21.76 -17.18
C VAL A 195 15.47 -22.95 -18.04
N THR A 196 16.17 -23.12 -19.16
CA THR A 196 16.14 -24.32 -20.00
C THR A 196 16.77 -25.46 -19.19
N LYS A 197 15.94 -26.42 -18.76
CA LYS A 197 16.45 -27.72 -18.28
C LYS A 197 17.06 -28.47 -19.46
N LYS A 198 18.34 -28.81 -19.37
CA LYS A 198 18.93 -29.97 -20.04
C LYS A 198 18.70 -31.20 -19.19
#